data_AF-A0A1H7VXH7-F1
#
_entry.id   AF-A0A1H7VXH7-F1
#
_cell.length_a   1.000
_cell.length_b   1.000
_cell.length_c   1.000
_cell.angle_alpha   90.00
_cell.angle_beta   90.00
_cell.angle_gamma   90.00
#
_symmetry.space_group_name_H-M   'P 1'
#
loop_
_entity.id
_entity.type
_entity.pdbx_description
1 polymer ?
#
loop_
_entity_poly.entity_id
_entity_poly.type
_entity_poly.pdbx_seq_one_letter_code
_entity_poly.pdbx_strand_id
1 'polypeptide(L)'
;MDAGCPGWSDAAANRLLTHGETSLPTTRRLTAVCSATALAGILAAGPALAAGTVTITPEEGADWYFSSTHYAETGAPTPTTGIGDVVATPEAGSDPWGTHVYQLAVDTSQKARLETSLLNGRPLAELNGVIYSTYSTGLPGYGPSINVTIDPEGEDDFVTLVWEANKAGFAMADGTWQDWDTTTSAGSSAGGWWTPSIQPFSSATPGSNRTPTDLATLVEFYGEGSTITGFAVNVGRHGAMTAYVDGIGITVGGDTTTYDVQPAVRLTGKQDCKDGGWATSTVPVFRNQGACVSHFARR
;
A
#
# COMPACT_ATOMS: atom_id res chain seq x y z
N MET A 1 -67.56 -23.36 28.52
CA MET A 1 -66.15 -23.68 28.85
C MET A 1 -65.39 -22.40 28.62
N ASP A 2 -65.47 -21.51 29.60
CA ASP A 2 -64.84 -20.20 29.60
C ASP A 2 -63.47 -20.34 30.23
N ALA A 3 -62.42 -20.13 29.44
CA ALA A 3 -61.05 -20.03 29.92
C ALA A 3 -60.71 -18.55 30.09
N GLY A 4 -60.49 -18.17 31.35
CA GLY A 4 -60.19 -16.81 31.75
C GLY A 4 -58.76 -16.36 31.48
N CYS A 5 -58.61 -15.04 31.45
CA CYS A 5 -57.36 -14.35 31.75
C CYS A 5 -57.69 -13.24 32.76
N PRO A 6 -56.98 -13.19 33.89
CA PRO A 6 -56.79 -11.92 34.56
C PRO A 6 -55.32 -11.66 34.91
N GLY A 7 -54.88 -10.46 34.54
CA GLY A 7 -54.13 -9.54 35.40
C GLY A 7 -52.66 -9.84 35.64
N TRP A 8 -51.79 -9.09 34.97
CA TRP A 8 -50.48 -8.73 35.51
C TRP A 8 -50.39 -7.20 35.63
N SER A 9 -50.15 -6.78 36.86
CA SER A 9 -50.05 -5.42 37.36
C SER A 9 -48.68 -4.79 37.10
N ASP A 10 -48.68 -3.48 36.95
CA ASP A 10 -47.53 -2.59 36.96
C ASP A 10 -46.60 -2.81 38.18
N ALA A 11 -45.30 -2.80 37.92
CA ALA A 11 -44.30 -2.34 38.89
C ALA A 11 -43.10 -1.75 38.13
N ALA A 12 -43.16 -0.44 37.92
CA ALA A 12 -42.03 0.37 37.50
C ALA A 12 -40.95 0.39 38.60
N ALA A 13 -39.72 0.02 38.25
CA ALA A 13 -38.54 0.34 39.03
C ALA A 13 -37.53 1.06 38.13
N ASN A 14 -37.62 2.40 38.16
CA ASN A 14 -36.62 3.33 37.67
C ASN A 14 -35.24 2.99 38.28
N ARG A 15 -34.27 2.65 37.43
CA ARG A 15 -32.86 2.80 37.77
C ARG A 15 -32.28 3.85 36.82
N LEU A 16 -32.43 5.12 37.22
CA LEU A 16 -31.65 6.23 36.67
C LEU A 16 -30.18 5.93 36.92
N LEU A 17 -29.43 5.68 35.85
CA LEU A 17 -27.98 5.85 35.85
C LEU A 17 -27.73 7.36 35.72
N THR A 18 -27.35 7.95 36.84
CA THR A 18 -26.81 9.31 36.93
C THR A 18 -25.49 9.36 36.17
N HIS A 19 -25.52 9.89 34.94
CA HIS A 19 -24.33 10.45 34.32
C HIS A 19 -24.01 11.77 35.02
N GLY A 20 -22.80 11.85 35.59
CA GLY A 20 -22.26 13.08 36.15
C GLY A 20 -22.06 14.10 35.03
N GLU A 21 -22.91 15.11 34.99
CA GLU A 21 -22.66 16.37 34.30
C GLU A 21 -21.47 17.04 34.98
N THR A 22 -20.32 17.05 34.30
CA THR A 22 -19.23 17.96 34.64
C THR A 22 -19.60 19.35 34.12
N SER A 23 -20.13 20.17 35.02
CA SER A 23 -20.36 21.59 34.79
C SER A 23 -19.04 22.29 34.44
N LEU A 24 -18.94 22.81 33.21
CA LEU A 24 -17.90 23.76 32.83
C LEU A 24 -18.20 25.14 33.46
N PRO A 25 -17.24 25.75 34.19
CA PRO A 25 -17.47 27.05 34.79
C PRO A 25 -17.47 28.18 33.75
N THR A 26 -18.46 29.04 33.91
CA THR A 26 -18.75 30.26 33.17
C THR A 26 -17.59 31.27 33.24
N THR A 27 -17.23 31.82 32.08
CA THR A 27 -16.62 33.15 31.86
C THR A 27 -15.32 33.51 32.59
N ARG A 28 -14.20 33.43 31.86
CA ARG A 28 -13.18 34.49 31.85
C ARG A 28 -12.99 35.00 30.43
N ARG A 29 -13.34 36.27 30.21
CA ARG A 29 -12.97 37.03 29.02
C ARG A 29 -11.44 37.14 28.99
N LEU A 30 -10.81 36.36 28.13
CA LEU A 30 -9.43 36.57 27.72
C LEU A 30 -9.45 37.53 26.52
N THR A 31 -8.87 38.71 26.72
CA THR A 31 -8.52 39.64 25.66
C THR A 31 -7.48 38.95 24.77
N ALA A 32 -7.90 38.44 23.62
CA ALA A 32 -7.00 37.86 22.63
C ALA A 32 -6.17 38.99 22.02
N VAL A 33 -4.90 39.08 22.40
CA VAL A 33 -3.88 39.81 21.64
C VAL A 33 -3.59 38.95 20.41
N CYS A 34 -4.02 39.41 19.23
CA CYS A 34 -3.62 38.83 17.95
C CYS A 34 -2.12 39.05 17.73
N SER A 35 -1.29 38.16 18.28
CA SER A 35 0.07 37.96 17.80
C SER A 35 -0.02 37.08 16.56
N ALA A 36 -0.02 37.71 15.38
CA ALA A 36 0.20 37.02 14.12
C ALA A 36 1.66 36.55 14.07
N THR A 37 1.95 35.42 14.72
CA THR A 37 3.21 34.71 14.51
C THR A 37 3.09 34.02 13.17
N ALA A 38 3.70 34.61 12.13
CA ALA A 38 3.92 33.92 10.88
C ALA A 38 4.86 32.74 11.16
N LEU A 39 4.27 31.57 11.44
CA LEU A 39 4.99 30.32 11.44
C LEU A 39 5.38 30.07 9.98
N ALA A 40 6.60 30.44 9.62
CA ALA A 40 7.23 29.93 8.42
C ALA A 40 7.46 28.43 8.64
N GLY A 41 6.40 27.64 8.46
CA GLY A 41 6.49 26.20 8.38
C GLY A 41 7.43 25.88 7.23
N ILE A 42 8.63 25.43 7.57
CA ILE A 42 9.51 24.78 6.62
C ILE A 42 8.78 23.48 6.26
N LEU A 43 7.95 23.52 5.22
CA LEU A 43 7.52 22.33 4.50
C LEU A 43 8.81 21.72 3.97
N ALA A 44 9.33 20.73 4.67
CA ALA A 44 10.40 19.89 4.17
C ALA A 44 9.81 19.15 2.97
N ALA A 45 9.99 19.71 1.78
CA ALA A 45 9.69 19.00 0.56
C ALA A 45 10.53 17.72 0.58
N GLY A 46 9.85 16.57 0.74
CA GLY A 46 10.48 15.28 0.55
C GLY A 46 11.14 15.22 -0.84
N PRO A 47 12.12 14.32 -1.06
CA PRO A 47 12.72 14.17 -2.37
C PRO A 47 11.62 13.99 -3.42
N ALA A 48 11.58 14.83 -4.45
CA ALA A 48 10.63 14.65 -5.54
C ALA A 48 10.89 13.30 -6.19
N LEU A 49 9.84 12.47 -6.30
CA LEU A 49 9.90 11.27 -7.12
C LEU A 49 9.90 11.72 -8.58
N ALA A 50 10.99 11.46 -9.30
CA ALA A 50 11.05 11.79 -10.71
C ALA A 50 10.14 10.84 -11.49
N ALA A 51 9.32 11.39 -12.40
CA ALA A 51 8.56 10.59 -13.34
C ALA A 51 9.51 9.69 -14.17
N GLY A 52 9.19 8.40 -14.28
CA GLY A 52 9.99 7.43 -15.02
C GLY A 52 10.02 6.04 -14.40
N THR A 53 10.83 5.16 -15.00
CA THR A 53 11.02 3.78 -14.53
C THR A 53 12.32 3.65 -13.75
N VAL A 54 12.23 3.10 -12.56
CA VAL A 54 13.33 2.70 -11.69
C VAL A 54 13.42 1.18 -11.71
N THR A 55 14.50 0.66 -12.29
CA THR A 55 14.81 -0.78 -12.22
C THR A 55 15.39 -1.09 -10.85
N ILE A 56 14.74 -1.98 -10.10
CA ILE A 56 15.20 -2.48 -8.82
C ILE A 56 16.00 -3.75 -9.05
N THR A 57 17.23 -3.78 -8.56
CA THR A 57 17.99 -5.03 -8.45
C THR A 57 17.86 -5.59 -7.03
N PRO A 58 17.50 -6.88 -6.85
CA PRO A 58 17.31 -7.47 -5.52
C PRO A 58 18.55 -7.38 -4.61
N GLU A 59 19.74 -7.28 -5.21
CA GLU A 59 21.02 -7.27 -4.50
C GLU A 59 21.41 -5.90 -3.91
N GLU A 60 20.75 -4.80 -4.30
CA GLU A 60 21.16 -3.44 -3.94
C GLU A 60 20.45 -2.85 -2.70
N GLY A 61 19.89 -3.68 -1.82
CA GLY A 61 19.25 -3.21 -0.58
C GLY A 61 17.99 -2.41 -0.89
N ALA A 62 17.15 -2.96 -1.76
CA ALA A 62 15.96 -2.31 -2.31
C ALA A 62 15.11 -1.63 -1.24
N ASP A 63 14.50 -0.50 -1.60
CA ASP A 63 13.45 0.17 -0.81
C ASP A 63 12.21 -0.73 -0.59
N TRP A 64 12.22 -1.94 -1.15
CA TRP A 64 11.18 -2.95 -1.06
C TRP A 64 11.68 -4.19 -0.32
N TYR A 65 10.87 -4.68 0.62
CA TYR A 65 11.20 -5.86 1.42
C TYR A 65 9.98 -6.73 1.70
N PHE A 66 10.20 -8.02 1.97
CA PHE A 66 9.13 -8.95 2.31
C PHE A 66 8.85 -8.97 3.82
N SER A 67 7.56 -8.99 4.18
CA SER A 67 7.09 -9.02 5.57
C SER A 67 5.84 -9.88 5.73
N SER A 68 5.63 -10.44 6.93
CA SER A 68 4.32 -10.98 7.38
C SER A 68 3.56 -10.01 8.28
N THR A 69 4.26 -9.11 8.97
CA THR A 69 3.71 -8.17 9.95
C THR A 69 3.44 -6.82 9.31
N HIS A 70 2.53 -6.04 9.91
CA HIS A 70 2.26 -4.69 9.43
C HIS A 70 3.32 -3.70 9.94
N TYR A 71 3.81 -2.81 9.07
CA TYR A 71 4.76 -1.76 9.46
C TYR A 71 4.32 -1.00 10.72
N ALA A 72 3.06 -0.53 10.75
CA ALA A 72 2.51 0.21 11.88
C ALA A 72 2.33 -0.62 13.18
N GLU A 73 2.36 -1.96 13.14
CA GLU A 73 2.19 -2.78 14.34
C GLU A 73 3.49 -2.94 15.14
N THR A 74 4.67 -2.80 14.51
CA THR A 74 5.95 -3.18 15.14
C THR A 74 7.06 -2.13 15.01
N GLY A 75 6.81 -1.00 14.36
CA GLY A 75 7.88 -0.19 13.77
C GLY A 75 8.53 -0.93 12.62
N ALA A 76 9.60 -0.37 12.02
CA ALA A 76 10.30 -0.93 10.86
C ALA A 76 10.48 -2.45 11.00
N PRO A 77 9.67 -3.26 10.28
CA PRO A 77 9.56 -4.68 10.56
C PRO A 77 10.90 -5.33 10.22
N THR A 78 11.26 -6.34 11.00
CA THR A 78 12.41 -7.17 10.64
C THR A 78 12.04 -7.89 9.34
N PRO A 79 12.82 -7.74 8.25
CA PRO A 79 12.55 -8.46 7.02
C PRO A 79 12.36 -9.95 7.33
N THR A 80 11.18 -10.48 7.07
CA THR A 80 10.91 -11.89 7.34
C THR A 80 11.32 -12.69 6.13
N THR A 81 12.33 -13.52 6.29
CA THR A 81 12.69 -14.53 5.29
C THR A 81 11.54 -15.53 5.13
N GLY A 82 11.03 -15.70 3.91
CA GLY A 82 10.31 -16.92 3.52
C GLY A 82 8.83 -16.82 3.12
N ILE A 83 8.26 -15.62 2.91
CA ILE A 83 6.85 -15.47 2.47
C ILE A 83 6.73 -14.72 1.12
N GLY A 84 7.88 -14.34 0.55
CA GLY A 84 7.99 -13.84 -0.81
C GLY A 84 9.43 -13.91 -1.29
N ASP A 85 9.61 -13.81 -2.60
CA ASP A 85 10.90 -13.87 -3.27
C ASP A 85 10.85 -13.08 -4.59
N VAL A 86 12.00 -12.80 -5.19
CA VAL A 86 12.08 -12.33 -6.59
C VAL A 86 12.37 -13.53 -7.47
N VAL A 87 11.44 -13.85 -8.37
CA VAL A 87 11.48 -15.07 -9.19
C VAL A 87 11.37 -14.73 -10.66
N ALA A 88 11.73 -15.67 -11.53
CA ALA A 88 11.47 -15.53 -12.95
C ALA A 88 9.96 -15.40 -13.22
N THR A 89 9.59 -14.54 -14.17
CA THR A 89 8.22 -14.37 -14.63
C THR A 89 7.61 -15.73 -15.04
N PRO A 90 6.42 -16.09 -14.55
CA PRO A 90 5.72 -17.29 -15.02
C PRO A 90 5.48 -17.26 -16.54
N GLU A 91 5.76 -18.37 -17.24
CA GLU A 91 5.68 -18.45 -18.72
C GLU A 91 4.26 -18.23 -19.31
N ALA A 92 3.22 -18.22 -18.48
CA ALA A 92 1.82 -18.06 -18.90
C ALA A 92 1.49 -16.58 -19.18
N GLY A 93 1.78 -16.16 -20.42
CA GLY A 93 1.57 -14.78 -20.88
C GLY A 93 2.78 -13.92 -20.56
N SER A 94 3.26 -13.15 -21.55
CA SER A 94 4.35 -12.22 -21.34
C SER A 94 3.89 -11.14 -20.36
N ASP A 95 4.43 -11.17 -19.15
CA ASP A 95 4.46 -10.01 -18.28
C ASP A 95 4.97 -8.79 -19.07
N PRO A 96 4.26 -7.66 -19.01
CA PRO A 96 4.67 -6.47 -19.75
C PRO A 96 5.99 -5.85 -19.25
N TRP A 97 6.46 -6.20 -18.05
CA TRP A 97 7.54 -5.44 -17.38
C TRP A 97 8.92 -6.08 -17.46
N GLY A 98 9.04 -7.41 -17.54
CA GLY A 98 10.32 -8.02 -17.85
C GLY A 98 10.41 -9.51 -17.61
N THR A 99 11.51 -9.93 -16.98
CA THR A 99 11.86 -11.36 -16.83
C THR A 99 11.76 -11.87 -15.40
N HIS A 100 11.62 -10.97 -14.43
CA HIS A 100 11.54 -11.27 -13.01
C HIS A 100 10.45 -10.44 -12.37
N VAL A 101 9.87 -10.98 -11.30
CA VAL A 101 8.69 -10.45 -10.62
C VAL A 101 8.80 -10.68 -9.12
N TYR A 102 8.05 -9.91 -8.34
CA TYR A 102 7.87 -10.21 -6.92
C TYR A 102 6.85 -11.33 -6.75
N GLN A 103 7.24 -12.42 -6.12
CA GLN A 103 6.35 -13.48 -5.69
C GLN A 103 5.92 -13.26 -4.24
N LEU A 104 4.63 -13.41 -3.99
CA LEU A 104 4.02 -13.46 -2.67
C LEU A 104 3.26 -14.79 -2.54
N ALA A 105 3.71 -15.66 -1.65
CA ALA A 105 3.12 -16.99 -1.48
C ALA A 105 2.59 -17.15 -0.05
N VAL A 106 1.29 -17.44 0.07
CA VAL A 106 0.63 -17.67 1.36
C VAL A 106 -0.02 -19.04 1.43
N ASP A 107 0.03 -19.64 2.61
CA ASP A 107 -0.81 -20.76 2.97
C ASP A 107 -2.17 -20.30 3.53
N THR A 108 -2.90 -21.20 4.20
CA THR A 108 -4.24 -20.91 4.72
C THR A 108 -4.30 -19.93 5.91
N SER A 109 -3.16 -19.58 6.53
CA SER A 109 -3.12 -18.81 7.79
C SER A 109 -2.22 -17.59 7.76
N GLN A 110 -1.39 -17.44 6.73
CA GLN A 110 -0.37 -16.41 6.66
C GLN A 110 -0.81 -15.19 5.83
N LYS A 111 -0.09 -14.08 6.04
CA LYS A 111 -0.09 -12.91 5.16
C LYS A 111 1.30 -12.77 4.56
N ALA A 112 1.37 -12.44 3.29
CA ALA A 112 2.60 -12.05 2.62
C ALA A 112 2.47 -10.60 2.17
N ARG A 113 3.54 -9.84 2.34
CA ARG A 113 3.57 -8.43 2.00
C ARG A 113 4.89 -8.12 1.35
N LEU A 114 4.83 -7.30 0.32
CA LEU A 114 5.94 -6.57 -0.26
C LEU A 114 5.75 -5.12 0.17
N GLU A 115 6.59 -4.64 1.08
CA GLU A 115 6.45 -3.33 1.72
C GLU A 115 7.54 -2.36 1.28
N THR A 116 7.28 -1.07 1.37
CA THR A 116 8.27 -0.01 1.16
C THR A 116 8.03 1.20 2.08
N SER A 117 9.11 1.91 2.41
CA SER A 117 9.09 3.15 3.19
C SER A 117 9.14 4.41 2.31
N LEU A 118 9.11 4.29 0.98
CA LEU A 118 9.26 5.40 0.02
C LEU A 118 8.26 6.55 0.20
N LEU A 119 7.08 6.26 0.76
CA LEU A 119 6.02 7.24 0.99
C LEU A 119 5.95 7.73 2.44
N ASN A 120 6.80 7.22 3.33
CA ASN A 120 6.73 7.55 4.74
C ASN A 120 6.91 9.07 4.97
N GLY A 121 5.97 9.68 5.69
CA GLY A 121 5.93 11.11 6.00
C GLY A 121 5.36 11.99 4.87
N ARG A 122 4.95 11.43 3.73
CA ARG A 122 4.30 12.22 2.67
C ARG A 122 2.86 12.53 3.03
N PRO A 123 2.32 13.71 2.66
CA PRO A 123 0.89 13.98 2.77
C PRO A 123 0.08 12.99 1.94
N LEU A 124 -1.01 12.45 2.49
CA LEU A 124 -1.92 11.56 1.77
C LEU A 124 -2.47 12.22 0.49
N ALA A 125 -2.71 13.54 0.54
CA ALA A 125 -3.21 14.32 -0.59
C ALA A 125 -2.25 14.35 -1.81
N GLU A 126 -0.96 14.03 -1.64
CA GLU A 126 -0.04 13.91 -2.77
C GLU A 126 -0.21 12.58 -3.51
N LEU A 127 -0.76 11.52 -2.88
CA LEU A 127 -0.94 10.23 -3.54
C LEU A 127 -2.13 10.30 -4.50
N ASN A 128 -1.86 10.21 -5.79
CA ASN A 128 -2.90 10.20 -6.83
C ASN A 128 -3.34 8.79 -7.21
N GLY A 129 -2.51 7.79 -6.92
CA GLY A 129 -2.82 6.39 -7.14
C GLY A 129 -1.60 5.54 -7.41
N VAL A 130 -1.89 4.31 -7.83
CA VAL A 130 -0.96 3.21 -8.05
C VAL A 130 -1.39 2.46 -9.30
N ILE A 131 -0.44 2.10 -10.15
CA ILE A 131 -0.59 1.13 -11.24
C ILE A 131 0.26 -0.10 -10.92
N TYR A 132 -0.18 -1.29 -11.30
CA TYR A 132 0.61 -2.52 -11.12
C TYR A 132 0.03 -3.67 -11.94
N SER A 133 0.86 -4.65 -12.26
CA SER A 133 0.44 -5.88 -12.94
C SER A 133 0.47 -7.04 -11.95
N THR A 134 -0.50 -7.94 -12.04
CA THR A 134 -0.54 -9.15 -11.21
C THR A 134 -0.86 -10.40 -11.99
N TYR A 135 -0.29 -11.52 -11.56
CA TYR A 135 -0.68 -12.87 -11.92
C TYR A 135 -0.94 -13.63 -10.62
N SER A 136 -2.00 -14.43 -10.53
CA SER A 136 -2.30 -15.18 -9.30
C SER A 136 -2.82 -16.57 -9.62
N THR A 137 -2.45 -17.55 -8.79
CA THR A 137 -2.91 -18.93 -8.88
C THR A 137 -3.36 -19.47 -7.52
N GLY A 138 -4.31 -20.39 -7.56
CA GLY A 138 -4.73 -21.20 -6.40
C GLY A 138 -5.94 -20.66 -5.65
N LEU A 139 -6.39 -19.44 -5.97
CA LEU A 139 -7.55 -18.83 -5.35
C LEU A 139 -8.32 -17.92 -6.33
N PRO A 140 -9.17 -18.49 -7.21
CA PRO A 140 -9.90 -17.73 -8.22
C PRO A 140 -10.76 -16.59 -7.62
N GLY A 141 -10.74 -15.42 -8.26
CA GLY A 141 -11.48 -14.23 -7.79
C GLY A 141 -10.79 -13.40 -6.70
N TYR A 142 -9.58 -13.79 -6.30
CA TYR A 142 -8.74 -13.07 -5.35
C TYR A 142 -7.36 -12.79 -5.95
N GLY A 143 -6.66 -11.82 -5.36
CA GLY A 143 -5.30 -11.48 -5.72
C GLY A 143 -4.75 -10.37 -4.83
N PRO A 144 -3.59 -9.79 -5.18
CA PRO A 144 -2.92 -8.79 -4.37
C PRO A 144 -3.73 -7.50 -4.17
N SER A 145 -3.78 -7.02 -2.93
CA SER A 145 -4.24 -5.68 -2.57
C SER A 145 -3.09 -4.68 -2.52
N ILE A 146 -3.43 -3.40 -2.67
CA ILE A 146 -2.59 -2.29 -2.22
C ILE A 146 -3.04 -1.87 -0.83
N ASN A 147 -2.10 -1.72 0.09
CA ASN A 147 -2.32 -1.16 1.42
C ASN A 147 -1.51 0.13 1.57
N VAL A 148 -2.19 1.21 1.92
CA VAL A 148 -1.58 2.48 2.31
C VAL A 148 -1.93 2.71 3.77
N THR A 149 -0.92 2.75 4.63
CA THR A 149 -1.12 3.12 6.03
C THR A 149 -1.00 4.62 6.16
N ILE A 150 -1.95 5.23 6.84
CA ILE A 150 -1.96 6.66 7.12
C ILE A 150 -2.06 6.91 8.62
N ASP A 151 -1.54 8.05 9.03
CA ASP A 151 -1.78 8.67 10.31
C ASP A 151 -2.68 9.90 10.09
N PRO A 152 -3.97 9.83 10.49
CA PRO A 152 -4.91 10.94 10.33
C PRO A 152 -4.90 11.98 11.46
N GLU A 153 -4.43 11.63 12.67
CA GLU A 153 -4.59 12.45 13.88
C GLU A 153 -3.30 12.63 14.75
N GLY A 154 -2.19 12.01 14.37
CA GLY A 154 -0.91 11.95 15.10
C GLY A 154 -0.50 10.52 15.50
N GLU A 155 0.74 10.35 15.99
CA GLU A 155 1.50 9.08 16.15
C GLU A 155 0.80 7.90 16.88
N ASP A 156 -0.38 8.09 17.46
CA ASP A 156 -1.09 7.11 18.30
C ASP A 156 -2.24 6.36 17.59
N ASP A 157 -2.65 6.75 16.37
CA ASP A 157 -3.67 6.03 15.60
C ASP A 157 -3.25 5.89 14.13
N PHE A 158 -3.52 4.73 13.53
CA PHE A 158 -3.26 4.51 12.12
C PHE A 158 -4.49 3.96 11.44
N VAL A 159 -4.65 4.27 10.15
CA VAL A 159 -5.68 3.69 9.30
C VAL A 159 -5.02 3.03 8.11
N THR A 160 -5.49 1.84 7.73
CA THR A 160 -5.09 1.23 6.46
C THR A 160 -6.15 1.55 5.40
N LEU A 161 -5.75 2.19 4.31
CA LEU A 161 -6.53 2.28 3.08
C LEU A 161 -6.14 1.06 2.23
N VAL A 162 -7.14 0.31 1.77
CA VAL A 162 -6.94 -0.94 1.04
C VAL A 162 -7.59 -0.79 -0.32
N TRP A 163 -6.86 -1.05 -1.40
CA TRP A 163 -7.44 -1.21 -2.72
C TRP A 163 -7.45 -2.69 -3.11
N GLU A 164 -8.62 -3.18 -3.53
CA GLU A 164 -8.78 -4.54 -4.03
C GLU A 164 -9.55 -4.54 -5.35
N ALA A 165 -9.01 -5.23 -6.36
CA ALA A 165 -9.63 -5.39 -7.67
C ALA A 165 -11.05 -5.99 -7.57
N ASN A 166 -11.24 -6.97 -6.67
CA ASN A 166 -12.51 -7.68 -6.55
C ASN A 166 -13.63 -6.89 -5.85
N LYS A 167 -13.35 -5.69 -5.30
CA LYS A 167 -14.36 -4.88 -4.62
C LYS A 167 -15.37 -4.23 -5.56
N ALA A 168 -15.01 -4.00 -6.82
CA ALA A 168 -15.93 -3.50 -7.84
C ALA A 168 -16.71 -4.63 -8.55
N GLY A 169 -16.72 -5.85 -8.00
CA GLY A 169 -17.37 -7.01 -8.62
C GLY A 169 -16.57 -7.61 -9.78
N PHE A 170 -15.30 -7.20 -9.94
CA PHE A 170 -14.40 -7.81 -10.92
C PHE A 170 -13.90 -9.17 -10.43
N ALA A 171 -14.04 -10.21 -11.23
CA ALA A 171 -13.50 -11.52 -10.93
C ALA A 171 -12.08 -11.63 -11.51
N MET A 172 -11.08 -11.69 -10.64
CA MET A 172 -9.70 -11.94 -11.07
C MET A 172 -9.59 -13.31 -11.74
N ALA A 173 -9.05 -13.32 -12.97
CA ALA A 173 -8.76 -14.54 -13.71
C ALA A 173 -7.56 -15.27 -13.08
N ASP A 174 -7.76 -16.54 -12.73
CA ASP A 174 -6.69 -17.41 -12.24
C ASP A 174 -5.72 -17.74 -13.38
N GLY A 175 -4.42 -17.66 -13.11
CA GLY A 175 -3.37 -17.98 -14.07
C GLY A 175 -3.27 -17.03 -15.28
N THR A 176 -3.68 -15.77 -15.12
CA THR A 176 -3.62 -14.74 -16.18
C THR A 176 -3.09 -13.42 -15.64
N TRP A 177 -2.17 -12.79 -16.38
CA TRP A 177 -1.70 -11.44 -16.10
C TRP A 177 -2.82 -10.42 -16.29
N GLN A 178 -2.98 -9.54 -15.31
CA GLN A 178 -3.98 -8.49 -15.27
C GLN A 178 -3.35 -7.21 -14.77
N ASP A 179 -3.70 -6.09 -15.40
CA ASP A 179 -3.19 -4.77 -15.05
C ASP A 179 -4.24 -3.99 -14.25
N TRP A 180 -3.77 -3.26 -13.26
CA TRP A 180 -4.57 -2.45 -12.38
C TRP A 180 -4.12 -1.00 -12.44
N ASP A 181 -5.09 -0.10 -12.47
CA ASP A 181 -4.88 1.33 -12.37
C ASP A 181 -5.87 1.91 -11.37
N THR A 182 -5.34 2.37 -10.24
CA THR A 182 -6.15 2.95 -9.16
C THR A 182 -6.34 4.46 -9.33
N THR A 183 -5.61 5.11 -10.24
CA THR A 183 -5.65 6.58 -10.47
C THR A 183 -6.98 7.06 -11.05
N THR A 184 -7.66 6.19 -11.79
CA THR A 184 -8.93 6.50 -12.48
C THR A 184 -10.15 5.80 -11.86
N SER A 185 -9.94 4.99 -10.81
CA SER A 185 -10.95 4.06 -10.30
C SER A 185 -12.02 4.70 -9.39
N ALA A 186 -12.85 5.56 -9.99
CA ALA A 186 -14.16 5.90 -9.42
C ALA A 186 -15.18 4.82 -9.82
N GLY A 187 -15.40 3.84 -8.95
CA GLY A 187 -16.64 3.03 -8.90
C GLY A 187 -17.08 2.24 -10.15
N SER A 188 -16.32 2.22 -11.25
CA SER A 188 -16.66 1.44 -12.43
C SER A 188 -15.49 0.58 -12.89
N SER A 189 -15.66 -0.73 -12.74
CA SER A 189 -14.96 -1.84 -13.44
C SER A 189 -13.56 -2.30 -13.01
N ALA A 190 -12.75 -1.55 -12.26
CA ALA A 190 -11.35 -1.96 -12.00
C ALA A 190 -11.01 -2.37 -10.55
N GLY A 191 -11.87 -2.07 -9.57
CA GLY A 191 -11.60 -2.29 -8.15
C GLY A 191 -12.13 -1.16 -7.30
N GLY A 192 -11.77 -1.12 -6.03
CA GLY A 192 -12.13 0.02 -5.18
C GLY A 192 -11.38 0.08 -3.87
N TRP A 193 -11.20 1.31 -3.40
CA TRP A 193 -10.60 1.60 -2.11
C TRP A 193 -11.61 1.39 -0.99
N TRP A 194 -11.15 0.83 0.12
CA TRP A 194 -11.93 0.64 1.31
C TRP A 194 -11.01 0.67 2.53
N THR A 195 -11.59 0.87 3.72
CA THR A 195 -10.85 0.86 4.98
C THR A 195 -11.34 -0.31 5.82
N PRO A 196 -10.45 -1.22 6.26
CA PRO A 196 -10.79 -2.23 7.24
C PRO A 196 -11.03 -1.49 8.54
N SER A 197 -12.27 -1.50 9.02
CA SER A 197 -12.71 -0.69 10.15
C SER A 197 -11.80 -0.88 11.37
N ILE A 198 -10.97 0.11 11.68
CA ILE A 198 -10.44 0.28 13.03
C ILE A 198 -11.59 0.89 13.85
N GLN A 199 -12.06 0.17 14.85
CA GLN A 199 -13.08 0.70 15.74
C GLN A 199 -12.49 1.92 16.47
N PRO A 200 -13.16 3.08 16.52
CA PRO A 200 -14.61 3.25 16.42
C PRO A 200 -15.09 3.93 15.13
N PHE A 201 -14.75 3.42 13.94
CA PHE A 201 -15.38 3.92 12.71
C PHE A 201 -16.85 3.50 12.60
N SER A 202 -17.75 4.50 12.63
CA SER A 202 -19.19 4.30 12.39
C SER A 202 -19.45 3.94 10.92
N SER A 203 -20.65 3.43 10.63
CA SER A 203 -21.12 3.15 9.26
C SER A 203 -21.16 4.38 8.34
N ALA A 204 -20.85 5.58 8.83
CA ALA A 204 -20.75 6.81 8.05
C ALA A 204 -19.35 7.03 7.43
N THR A 205 -18.36 6.18 7.75
CA THR A 205 -17.00 6.29 7.18
C THR A 205 -17.03 5.89 5.69
N PRO A 206 -16.59 6.77 4.77
CA PRO A 206 -16.48 6.43 3.35
C PRO A 206 -15.57 5.22 3.13
N GLY A 207 -15.87 4.40 2.12
CA GLY A 207 -15.05 3.23 1.81
C GLY A 207 -15.23 2.07 2.79
N SER A 208 -16.45 1.79 3.27
CA SER A 208 -16.66 0.52 3.99
C SER A 208 -16.38 -0.68 3.07
N ASN A 209 -16.05 -1.85 3.64
CA ASN A 209 -15.89 -3.09 2.88
C ASN A 209 -17.12 -3.44 1.98
N ARG A 210 -18.31 -2.90 2.28
CA ARG A 210 -19.53 -3.08 1.48
C ARG A 210 -19.77 -1.99 0.43
N THR A 211 -19.10 -0.86 0.59
CA THR A 211 -19.29 0.35 -0.23
C THR A 211 -17.90 0.92 -0.54
N PRO A 212 -17.11 0.22 -1.36
CA PRO A 212 -15.80 0.72 -1.79
C PRO A 212 -15.97 2.06 -2.52
N THR A 213 -14.92 2.86 -2.49
CA THR A 213 -14.89 4.24 -2.98
C THR A 213 -13.61 4.51 -3.78
N ASP A 214 -13.43 5.73 -4.27
CA ASP A 214 -12.16 6.19 -4.83
C ASP A 214 -11.20 6.78 -3.78
N LEU A 215 -9.92 6.91 -4.15
CA LEU A 215 -8.90 7.47 -3.28
C LEU A 215 -9.18 8.93 -2.93
N ALA A 216 -9.71 9.71 -3.87
CA ALA A 216 -10.02 11.13 -3.68
C ALA A 216 -11.03 11.36 -2.53
N THR A 217 -12.06 10.50 -2.44
CA THR A 217 -13.04 10.53 -1.34
C THR A 217 -12.38 10.23 0.01
N LEU A 218 -11.42 9.30 0.05
CA LEU A 218 -10.70 8.98 1.29
C LEU A 218 -9.74 10.12 1.67
N VAL A 219 -9.06 10.74 0.70
CA VAL A 219 -8.22 11.93 0.90
C VAL A 219 -9.06 13.09 1.49
N GLU A 220 -10.24 13.35 0.92
CA GLU A 220 -11.16 14.38 1.43
C GLU A 220 -11.63 14.06 2.86
N PHE A 221 -11.96 12.79 3.13
CA PHE A 221 -12.46 12.37 4.44
C PHE A 221 -11.42 12.47 5.55
N TYR A 222 -10.21 11.96 5.33
CA TYR A 222 -9.13 11.99 6.32
C TYR A 222 -8.44 13.36 6.41
N GLY A 223 -8.66 14.23 5.42
CA GLY A 223 -8.18 15.60 5.40
C GLY A 223 -6.71 15.74 4.99
N GLU A 224 -6.34 16.95 4.57
CA GLU A 224 -5.02 17.29 4.04
C GLU A 224 -3.86 17.13 5.05
N GLY A 225 -4.18 17.05 6.35
CA GLY A 225 -3.19 16.84 7.42
C GLY A 225 -2.73 15.39 7.57
N SER A 226 -3.40 14.44 6.94
CA SER A 226 -3.05 13.01 7.03
C SER A 226 -1.73 12.72 6.35
N THR A 227 -0.88 11.92 6.99
CA THR A 227 0.41 11.50 6.43
C THR A 227 0.46 10.01 6.17
N ILE A 228 1.16 9.59 5.13
CA ILE A 228 1.38 8.18 4.81
C ILE A 228 2.50 7.67 5.73
N THR A 229 2.26 6.56 6.42
CA THR A 229 3.22 5.91 7.33
C THR A 229 3.69 4.55 6.82
N GLY A 230 3.08 4.02 5.76
CA GLY A 230 3.53 2.79 5.12
C GLY A 230 2.83 2.51 3.80
N PHE A 231 3.51 1.75 2.93
CA PHE A 231 2.96 1.26 1.67
C PHE A 231 3.27 -0.23 1.51
N ALA A 232 2.30 -1.02 1.06
CA ALA A 232 2.53 -2.43 0.78
C ALA A 232 1.65 -2.93 -0.36
N VAL A 233 2.18 -3.92 -1.08
CA VAL A 233 1.38 -4.88 -1.84
C VAL A 233 1.22 -6.13 -0.98
N ASN A 234 0.00 -6.59 -0.75
CA ASN A 234 -0.25 -7.70 0.16
C ASN A 234 -1.12 -8.77 -0.46
N VAL A 235 -0.91 -10.00 0.00
CA VAL A 235 -1.87 -11.09 -0.17
C VAL A 235 -2.14 -11.68 1.20
N GLY A 236 -3.41 -11.97 1.47
CA GLY A 236 -3.76 -12.67 2.70
C GLY A 236 -5.21 -12.51 3.12
N ARG A 237 -5.60 -13.50 3.92
CA ARG A 237 -6.96 -13.82 4.38
C ARG A 237 -7.79 -14.51 3.28
N HIS A 238 -7.93 -15.83 3.48
CA HIS A 238 -8.81 -16.79 2.79
C HIS A 238 -8.14 -17.78 1.81
N GLY A 239 -7.30 -18.68 2.32
CA GLY A 239 -6.83 -19.85 1.55
C GLY A 239 -5.43 -19.66 0.99
N ALA A 240 -4.87 -20.77 0.47
CA ALA A 240 -3.54 -20.77 -0.11
C ALA A 240 -3.57 -20.11 -1.50
N MET A 241 -2.61 -19.22 -1.76
CA MET A 241 -2.49 -18.50 -3.04
C MET A 241 -1.02 -18.18 -3.30
N THR A 242 -0.62 -18.26 -4.56
CA THR A 242 0.64 -17.68 -5.04
C THR A 242 0.30 -16.54 -5.96
N ALA A 243 0.78 -15.34 -5.64
CA ALA A 243 0.63 -14.17 -6.47
C ALA A 243 2.00 -13.66 -6.91
N TYR A 244 2.01 -13.03 -8.07
CA TYR A 244 3.16 -12.39 -8.67
C TYR A 244 2.77 -10.95 -8.99
N VAL A 245 3.68 -10.01 -8.75
CA VAL A 245 3.46 -8.58 -8.90
C VAL A 245 4.66 -7.99 -9.63
N ASP A 246 4.40 -7.16 -10.63
CA ASP A 246 5.44 -6.39 -11.32
C ASP A 246 4.94 -4.99 -11.74
N GLY A 247 5.87 -4.13 -12.14
CA GLY A 247 5.59 -2.81 -12.69
C GLY A 247 4.85 -1.88 -11.75
N ILE A 248 5.20 -1.87 -10.47
CA ILE A 248 4.49 -1.08 -9.45
C ILE A 248 4.77 0.40 -9.68
N GLY A 249 3.83 1.13 -10.28
CA GLY A 249 3.90 2.57 -10.48
C GLY A 249 3.18 3.33 -9.39
N ILE A 250 3.88 4.18 -8.64
CA ILE A 250 3.28 5.04 -7.62
C ILE A 250 3.20 6.46 -8.16
N THR A 251 2.00 7.04 -8.17
CA THR A 251 1.75 8.40 -8.68
C THR A 251 1.63 9.37 -7.52
N VAL A 252 2.58 10.31 -7.42
CA VAL A 252 2.65 11.33 -6.36
C VAL A 252 2.77 12.71 -7.00
N GLY A 253 1.88 13.63 -6.64
CA GLY A 253 1.88 14.99 -7.17
C GLY A 253 1.69 15.08 -8.70
N GLY A 254 1.07 14.06 -9.30
CA GLY A 254 0.88 13.92 -10.74
C GLY A 254 1.99 13.20 -11.48
N ASP A 255 3.11 12.89 -10.82
CA ASP A 255 4.25 12.18 -11.40
C ASP A 255 4.25 10.70 -11.00
N THR A 256 4.38 9.80 -11.97
CA THR A 256 4.44 8.35 -11.73
C THR A 256 5.87 7.85 -11.75
N THR A 257 6.30 7.20 -10.66
CA THR A 257 7.54 6.42 -10.63
C THR A 257 7.19 4.94 -10.64
N THR A 258 7.65 4.22 -11.67
CA THR A 258 7.46 2.77 -11.82
C THR A 258 8.65 1.99 -11.31
N TYR A 259 8.39 1.05 -10.41
CA TYR A 259 9.35 0.13 -9.83
C TYR A 259 9.23 -1.23 -10.54
N ASP A 260 10.28 -1.59 -11.29
CA ASP A 260 10.37 -2.80 -12.10
C ASP A 260 11.54 -3.66 -11.58
N VAL A 261 11.28 -4.91 -11.19
CA VAL A 261 12.30 -5.74 -10.54
C VAL A 261 13.04 -6.60 -11.56
N GLN A 262 14.32 -6.33 -11.77
CA GLN A 262 15.16 -7.10 -12.69
C GLN A 262 16.46 -7.55 -12.03
N PRO A 263 16.95 -8.75 -12.34
CA PRO A 263 18.20 -9.26 -11.78
C PRO A 263 19.38 -8.39 -12.22
N ALA A 264 20.38 -8.29 -11.34
CA ALA A 264 21.62 -7.64 -11.72
C ALA A 264 22.34 -8.44 -12.80
N VAL A 265 22.58 -7.84 -13.97
CA VAL A 265 23.44 -8.41 -15.00
C VAL A 265 24.87 -8.01 -14.69
N ARG A 266 25.59 -8.94 -14.07
CA ARG A 266 27.00 -8.80 -13.72
C ARG A 266 27.86 -9.52 -14.74
N LEU A 267 28.70 -8.75 -15.43
CA LEU A 267 29.73 -9.33 -16.27
C LEU A 267 30.83 -9.92 -15.38
N THR A 268 31.39 -11.05 -15.78
CA THR A 268 32.38 -11.79 -14.98
C THR A 268 33.80 -11.61 -15.48
N GLY A 269 33.98 -11.15 -16.73
CA GLY A 269 35.29 -10.87 -17.27
C GLY A 269 35.31 -9.96 -18.49
N LYS A 270 36.53 -9.62 -18.92
CA LYS A 270 36.80 -8.76 -20.08
C LYS A 270 36.15 -9.26 -21.37
N GLN A 271 36.00 -10.58 -21.52
CA GLN A 271 35.41 -11.17 -22.73
C GLN A 271 33.91 -10.86 -22.83
N ASP A 272 33.21 -10.81 -21.70
CA ASP A 272 31.78 -10.50 -21.63
C ASP A 272 31.48 -9.04 -22.05
N CYS A 273 32.49 -8.17 -22.04
CA CYS A 273 32.37 -6.82 -22.56
C CYS A 273 32.26 -6.75 -24.10
N LYS A 274 32.60 -7.83 -24.82
CA LYS A 274 32.62 -7.84 -26.29
C LYS A 274 31.22 -7.97 -26.88
N ASP A 275 31.11 -7.64 -28.16
CA ASP A 275 29.89 -7.82 -28.96
C ASP A 275 28.63 -7.21 -28.34
N GLY A 276 28.80 -6.10 -27.62
CA GLY A 276 27.70 -5.38 -26.97
C GLY A 276 27.38 -5.82 -25.55
N GLY A 277 28.02 -6.87 -25.00
CA GLY A 277 27.73 -7.33 -23.63
C GLY A 277 28.02 -6.29 -22.55
N TRP A 278 28.90 -5.31 -22.80
CA TRP A 278 29.07 -4.15 -21.90
C TRP A 278 27.77 -3.36 -21.68
N ALA A 279 26.88 -3.31 -22.67
CA ALA A 279 25.64 -2.55 -22.62
C ALA A 279 24.52 -3.30 -21.89
N THR A 280 24.68 -4.61 -21.66
CA THR A 280 23.70 -5.41 -20.91
C THR A 280 23.98 -5.39 -19.42
N SER A 281 25.17 -4.96 -18.99
CA SER A 281 25.51 -4.93 -17.56
C SER A 281 24.71 -3.87 -16.83
N THR A 282 24.01 -4.28 -15.77
CA THR A 282 23.34 -3.36 -14.85
C THR A 282 24.19 -3.06 -13.63
N VAL A 283 25.18 -3.92 -13.29
CA VAL A 283 26.08 -3.66 -12.16
C VAL A 283 27.54 -4.09 -12.43
N PRO A 284 28.49 -3.15 -12.58
CA PRO A 284 28.28 -1.71 -12.77
C PRO A 284 27.80 -1.41 -14.20
N VAL A 285 27.03 -0.34 -14.37
CA VAL A 285 26.68 0.18 -15.70
C VAL A 285 27.92 0.73 -16.38
N PHE A 286 28.25 0.23 -17.58
CA PHE A 286 29.38 0.72 -18.35
C PHE A 286 28.91 1.66 -19.45
N ARG A 287 29.57 2.82 -19.59
CA ARG A 287 29.26 3.79 -20.67
C ARG A 287 29.67 3.33 -22.08
N ASN A 288 30.63 2.41 -22.18
CA ASN A 288 31.12 1.82 -23.42
C ASN A 288 31.99 0.58 -23.14
N GLN A 289 32.29 -0.17 -24.21
CA GLN A 289 33.15 -1.37 -24.16
C GLN A 289 34.52 -1.09 -23.52
N GLY A 290 35.16 0.03 -23.84
CA GLY A 290 36.47 0.39 -23.30
C GLY A 290 36.47 0.55 -21.78
N ALA A 291 35.42 1.15 -21.22
CA ALA A 291 35.23 1.28 -19.78
C ALA A 291 35.03 -0.09 -19.10
N CYS A 292 34.20 -0.97 -19.70
CA CYS A 292 34.01 -2.34 -19.24
C CYS A 292 35.32 -3.13 -19.22
N VAL A 293 36.03 -3.15 -20.35
CA VAL A 293 37.32 -3.83 -20.48
C VAL A 293 38.34 -3.31 -19.46
N SER A 294 38.37 -1.99 -19.25
CA SER A 294 39.29 -1.35 -18.30
C SER A 294 38.97 -1.70 -16.85
N HIS A 295 37.69 -1.90 -16.50
CA HIS A 295 37.27 -2.32 -15.17
C HIS A 295 37.86 -3.70 -14.82
N PHE A 296 37.77 -4.67 -15.73
CA PHE A 296 38.30 -6.01 -15.53
C PHE A 296 39.82 -6.10 -15.68
N ALA A 297 40.47 -5.18 -16.41
CA ALA A 297 41.93 -5.17 -16.57
C ALA A 297 42.70 -4.65 -15.34
N ARG A 298 42.01 -4.06 -14.35
CA ARG A 298 42.61 -3.53 -13.11
C ARG A 298 42.53 -4.50 -11.93
N ARG A 299 41.86 -5.63 -12.08
CA ARG A 299 41.77 -6.71 -11.10
C ARG A 299 42.77 -7.81 -11.46
#